data_AF-A0A1H2Z165-F1
#
_entry.id   AF-A0A1H2Z165-F1
#
_cell.length_a   1.000
_cell.length_b   1.000
_cell.length_c   1.000
_cell.angle_alpha   90.00
_cell.angle_beta   90.00
_cell.angle_gamma   90.00
#
_symmetry.space_group_name_H-M   'P 1'
#
loop_
_entity.id
_entity.type
_entity.pdbx_description
1 polymer ?
#
loop_
_entity_poly.entity_id
_entity_poly.type
_entity_poly.pdbx_seq_one_letter_code
_entity_poly.pdbx_strand_id
1 'polypeptide(L)'
;MGSELSFIHILVTLTKGYRHWLQKESDLAATSLLVGMFALVLFLARSATGGFDITAKADRFLSTKSLEKAIKEAGPQKNKVTVSSAVTQIDGLMEKDMYTKLNGVDAAFTKSTNLPLRERDSRYVSDRKAWQAVSSDPDVVIISERDIGGSEEKIKLGSRVKVAPGVKKKVIGIAKYRTENYEYYTASGIWIQKKDKQGLSEKRS
;
A
#
# COMPACT_ATOMS: atom_id res chain seq x y z
N MET A 1 -28.76 3.41 -4.04
CA MET A 1 -28.65 2.13 -3.33
C MET A 1 -27.57 1.31 -4.01
N GLY A 2 -26.33 1.38 -3.53
CA GLY A 2 -25.22 0.59 -4.05
C GLY A 2 -25.09 -0.69 -3.21
N SER A 3 -25.10 -1.84 -3.86
CA SER A 3 -24.98 -3.15 -3.24
C SER A 3 -23.58 -3.37 -2.69
N GLU A 4 -23.47 -3.60 -1.38
CA GLU A 4 -22.28 -4.19 -0.75
C GLU A 4 -22.38 -5.71 -0.84
N LEU A 5 -21.68 -6.32 -1.79
CA LEU A 5 -21.49 -7.77 -1.83
C LEU A 5 -20.23 -8.14 -1.05
N SER A 6 -20.38 -9.08 -0.10
CA SER A 6 -19.38 -9.48 0.88
C SER A 6 -19.00 -10.95 0.72
N PHE A 7 -17.72 -11.26 0.57
CA PHE A 7 -17.17 -12.63 0.74
C PHE A 7 -15.71 -12.60 1.18
N ILE A 8 -15.37 -13.41 2.18
CA ILE A 8 -14.01 -13.65 2.65
C ILE A 8 -13.42 -14.85 1.90
N HIS A 9 -12.30 -14.66 1.20
CA HIS A 9 -11.36 -15.73 0.90
C HIS A 9 -9.96 -15.32 1.37
N ILE A 10 -9.54 -15.88 2.49
CA ILE A 10 -8.12 -15.91 2.87
C ILE A 10 -7.54 -17.15 2.20
N LEU A 11 -7.01 -17.00 0.98
CA LEU A 11 -6.22 -18.06 0.37
C LEU A 11 -4.79 -17.99 0.95
N VAL A 12 -4.56 -18.69 2.06
CA VAL A 12 -3.20 -19.05 2.49
C VAL A 12 -2.92 -20.43 1.93
N THR A 13 -2.38 -20.47 0.71
CA THR A 13 -1.75 -21.69 0.21
C THR A 13 -0.28 -21.67 0.66
N LEU A 14 -0.01 -22.20 1.85
CA LEU A 14 1.31 -22.75 2.15
C LEU A 14 1.12 -24.26 2.28
N THR A 15 1.30 -24.95 1.17
CA THR A 15 1.17 -26.40 1.04
C THR A 15 2.08 -27.10 2.06
N LYS A 16 1.45 -27.75 3.05
CA LYS A 16 2.07 -28.77 3.92
C LYS A 16 2.48 -30.04 3.17
N GLY A 17 2.30 -30.12 1.85
CA GLY A 17 2.61 -31.29 1.02
C GLY A 17 4.00 -31.31 0.35
N TYR A 18 4.75 -30.20 0.30
CA TYR A 18 5.94 -30.12 -0.57
C TYR A 18 7.23 -30.71 0.01
N ARG A 19 7.24 -31.16 1.27
CA ARG A 19 8.40 -31.85 1.85
C ARG A 19 8.61 -33.27 1.32
N HIS A 20 7.59 -33.91 0.79
CA HIS A 20 7.72 -35.31 0.33
C HIS A 20 8.22 -35.44 -1.11
N TRP A 21 8.18 -34.35 -1.89
CA TRP A 21 8.65 -34.36 -3.28
C TRP A 21 10.14 -33.99 -3.42
N LEU A 22 10.68 -33.17 -2.50
CA LEU A 22 12.07 -32.70 -2.56
C LEU A 22 13.12 -33.73 -2.09
N GLN A 23 12.69 -34.93 -1.69
CA GLN A 23 13.62 -35.93 -1.16
C GLN A 23 14.10 -36.92 -2.21
N LYS A 24 13.71 -36.77 -3.50
CA LYS A 24 14.04 -37.78 -4.51
C LYS A 24 14.93 -37.35 -5.67
N GLU A 25 15.12 -36.06 -6.00
CA GLU A 25 15.97 -35.73 -7.15
C GLU A 25 16.93 -34.56 -6.87
N SER A 26 18.20 -34.94 -6.88
CA SER A 26 19.43 -34.17 -6.84
C SER A 26 19.61 -33.35 -8.11
N ASP A 27 19.86 -32.04 -7.93
CA ASP A 27 20.94 -31.36 -8.66
C ASP A 27 21.26 -30.03 -7.95
N LEU A 28 22.47 -29.94 -7.40
CA LEU A 28 22.97 -28.81 -6.60
C LEU A 28 23.01 -27.47 -7.38
N ALA A 29 22.96 -27.51 -8.71
CA ALA A 29 22.83 -26.33 -9.57
C ALA A 29 21.37 -25.86 -9.73
N ALA A 30 20.40 -26.78 -9.73
CA ALA A 30 18.98 -26.43 -9.81
C ALA A 30 18.48 -25.86 -8.48
N THR A 31 19.03 -26.34 -7.34
CA THR A 31 18.63 -25.85 -6.01
C THR A 31 19.08 -24.41 -5.76
N SER A 32 20.27 -24.01 -6.22
CA SER A 32 20.76 -22.62 -6.08
C SER A 32 19.99 -21.65 -6.99
N LEU A 33 19.64 -22.09 -8.21
CA LEU A 33 18.82 -21.30 -9.14
C LEU A 33 17.38 -21.14 -8.63
N LEU A 34 16.79 -22.20 -8.08
CA LEU A 34 15.47 -22.16 -7.45
C LEU A 34 15.47 -21.27 -6.21
N VAL A 35 16.42 -21.42 -5.29
CA VAL A 35 16.53 -20.55 -4.09
C VAL A 35 16.75 -19.09 -4.51
N GLY A 36 17.56 -18.83 -5.53
CA GLY A 36 17.76 -17.50 -6.11
C GLY A 36 16.49 -16.92 -6.73
N MET A 37 15.74 -17.70 -7.50
CA MET A 37 14.46 -17.30 -8.08
C MET A 37 13.38 -17.06 -7.00
N PHE A 38 13.30 -17.91 -5.98
CA PHE A 38 12.37 -17.73 -4.86
C PHE A 38 12.72 -16.50 -4.02
N ALA A 39 14.01 -16.27 -3.74
CA ALA A 39 14.46 -15.04 -3.08
C ALA A 39 14.17 -13.80 -3.92
N LEU A 40 14.34 -13.87 -5.23
CA LEU A 40 14.02 -12.78 -6.17
C LEU A 40 12.51 -12.50 -6.21
N VAL A 41 11.66 -13.53 -6.29
CA VAL A 41 10.19 -13.38 -6.26
C VAL A 41 9.73 -12.77 -4.94
N LEU A 42 10.28 -13.23 -3.81
CA LEU A 42 9.98 -12.65 -2.49
C LEU A 42 10.50 -11.22 -2.35
N PHE A 43 11.67 -10.90 -2.90
CA PHE A 43 12.23 -9.55 -2.89
C PHE A 43 11.39 -8.59 -3.75
N LEU A 44 10.96 -9.03 -4.95
CA LEU A 44 10.08 -8.27 -5.83
C LEU A 44 8.72 -8.04 -5.17
N ALA A 45 8.13 -9.07 -4.55
CA ALA A 45 6.88 -8.95 -3.80
C ALA A 45 7.01 -7.96 -2.63
N ARG A 46 8.09 -8.06 -1.85
CA ARG A 46 8.33 -7.15 -0.72
C ARG A 46 8.56 -5.71 -1.17
N SER A 47 9.22 -5.48 -2.30
CA SER A 47 9.32 -4.14 -2.87
C SER A 47 7.97 -3.62 -3.33
N ALA A 48 7.12 -4.48 -3.92
CA ALA A 48 5.83 -4.13 -4.47
C ALA A 48 4.79 -3.77 -3.40
N THR A 49 4.85 -4.44 -2.25
CA THR A 49 3.98 -4.16 -1.10
C THR A 49 4.41 -2.95 -0.28
N GLY A 50 5.55 -2.32 -0.60
CA GLY A 50 6.10 -1.25 0.22
C GLY A 50 6.84 -1.75 1.46
N GLY A 51 7.49 -2.89 1.37
CA GLY A 51 8.34 -3.45 2.44
C GLY A 51 7.65 -4.48 3.32
N PHE A 52 6.36 -4.75 3.10
CA PHE A 52 5.55 -5.67 3.91
C PHE A 52 5.65 -7.10 3.37
N ASP A 53 5.81 -8.07 4.26
CA ASP A 53 5.90 -9.48 3.86
C ASP A 53 4.52 -10.08 3.51
N ILE A 54 3.45 -9.52 4.08
CA ILE A 54 2.07 -9.95 3.87
C ILE A 54 1.17 -8.73 3.72
N THR A 55 0.30 -8.76 2.71
CA THR A 55 -0.79 -7.81 2.53
C THR A 55 -2.11 -8.56 2.46
N ALA A 56 -3.16 -8.04 3.09
CA ALA A 56 -4.50 -8.60 3.04
C ALA A 56 -5.53 -7.50 2.82
N LYS A 57 -6.63 -7.83 2.15
CA LYS A 57 -7.79 -6.96 1.98
C LYS A 57 -8.86 -7.38 2.98
N ALA A 58 -9.53 -6.39 3.56
CA ALA A 58 -10.68 -6.60 4.44
C ALA A 58 -11.82 -5.67 3.98
N ASP A 59 -13.04 -6.16 4.08
CA ASP A 59 -14.24 -5.42 3.62
C ASP A 59 -14.72 -4.41 4.65
N ARG A 60 -14.35 -4.60 5.93
CA ARG A 60 -14.63 -3.66 7.02
C ARG A 60 -13.48 -2.70 7.24
N PHE A 61 -13.81 -1.48 7.64
CA PHE A 61 -12.83 -0.52 8.12
C PHE A 61 -12.13 -1.07 9.37
N LEU A 62 -10.81 -1.30 9.25
CA LEU A 62 -9.96 -1.63 10.39
C LEU A 62 -9.03 -0.45 10.70
N SER A 63 -9.00 -0.09 11.98
CA SER A 63 -7.91 0.74 12.51
C SER A 63 -6.67 -0.14 12.69
N THR A 64 -5.48 0.45 12.65
CA THR A 64 -4.24 -0.30 12.94
C THR A 64 -4.27 -0.88 14.35
N LYS A 65 -4.82 -0.14 15.32
CA LYS A 65 -5.03 -0.62 16.70
C LYS A 65 -5.97 -1.83 16.78
N SER A 66 -7.04 -1.85 15.99
CA SER A 66 -7.98 -2.98 15.92
C SER A 66 -7.32 -4.21 15.30
N LEU A 67 -6.51 -4.01 14.26
CA LEU A 67 -5.73 -5.07 13.63
C LEU A 67 -4.70 -5.67 14.61
N GLU A 68 -3.95 -4.82 15.32
CA GLU A 68 -3.00 -5.24 16.36
C GLU A 68 -3.69 -6.04 17.46
N LYS A 69 -4.88 -5.60 17.89
CA LYS A 69 -5.68 -6.33 18.88
C LYS A 69 -6.08 -7.72 18.35
N ALA A 70 -6.60 -7.80 17.13
CA ALA A 70 -6.98 -9.07 16.52
C ALA A 70 -5.80 -10.04 16.36
N ILE A 71 -4.61 -9.53 15.99
CA ILE A 71 -3.38 -10.35 15.90
C ILE A 71 -2.98 -10.89 17.27
N LYS A 72 -3.08 -10.07 18.33
CA LYS A 72 -2.79 -10.51 19.70
C LYS A 72 -3.79 -11.55 20.20
N GLU A 73 -5.07 -11.37 19.89
CA GLU A 73 -6.15 -12.29 20.29
C GLU A 73 -6.12 -13.63 19.53
N ALA A 74 -5.54 -13.67 18.32
CA ALA A 74 -5.35 -14.91 17.56
C ALA A 74 -4.34 -15.88 18.19
N GLY A 75 -3.72 -15.52 19.31
CA GLY A 75 -2.82 -16.38 20.08
C GLY A 75 -1.36 -16.32 19.62
N PRO A 76 -0.50 -17.15 20.23
CA PRO A 76 0.94 -17.12 19.99
C PRO A 76 1.27 -17.47 18.54
N GLN A 77 1.84 -16.51 17.83
CA GLN A 77 2.30 -16.70 16.46
C GLN A 77 3.68 -17.35 16.48
N LYS A 78 3.90 -18.38 15.64
CA LYS A 78 5.24 -18.98 15.48
C LYS A 78 6.29 -17.96 15.02
N ASN A 79 5.84 -16.95 14.26
CA ASN A 79 6.66 -15.84 13.79
C ASN A 79 6.16 -14.54 14.42
N LYS A 80 7.06 -13.72 14.96
CA LYS A 80 6.71 -12.43 15.56
C LYS A 80 6.29 -11.44 14.48
N VAL A 81 5.06 -10.92 14.58
CA VAL A 81 4.64 -9.76 13.77
C VAL A 81 5.35 -8.52 14.33
N THR A 82 6.33 -8.00 13.58
CA THR A 82 7.12 -6.85 14.01
C THR A 82 6.41 -5.53 13.74
N VAL A 83 5.62 -5.46 12.67
CA VAL A 83 4.86 -4.28 12.27
C VAL A 83 3.53 -4.71 11.65
N SER A 84 2.45 -4.01 12.00
CA SER A 84 1.15 -4.11 11.33
C SER A 84 0.63 -2.71 11.02
N SER A 85 -0.06 -2.56 9.89
CA SER A 85 -0.60 -1.29 9.45
C SER A 85 -1.89 -1.52 8.66
N ALA A 86 -2.91 -0.71 8.90
CA ALA A 86 -4.18 -0.76 8.19
C ALA A 86 -4.37 0.49 7.32
N VAL A 87 -4.27 0.31 6.00
CA VAL A 87 -4.58 1.32 5.00
C VAL A 87 -6.05 1.23 4.62
N THR A 88 -6.70 2.39 4.48
CA THR A 88 -8.09 2.43 4.05
C THR A 88 -8.18 2.99 2.64
N GLN A 89 -8.60 2.19 1.67
CA GLN A 89 -8.71 2.59 0.26
C GLN A 89 -10.15 2.99 -0.09
N ILE A 90 -10.36 4.09 -0.84
CA ILE A 90 -11.64 4.45 -1.50
C ILE A 90 -11.34 4.91 -2.92
N ASP A 91 -12.37 4.98 -3.76
CA ASP A 91 -12.24 5.62 -5.08
C ASP A 91 -12.10 7.14 -4.93
N GLY A 92 -11.04 7.68 -5.51
CA GLY A 92 -10.81 9.11 -5.65
C GLY A 92 -11.61 9.71 -6.80
N LEU A 93 -11.68 11.03 -6.81
CA LEU A 93 -12.22 11.79 -7.93
C LEU A 93 -11.04 12.40 -8.68
N MET A 94 -10.59 11.75 -9.74
CA MET A 94 -9.87 12.46 -10.80
C MET A 94 -10.85 12.69 -11.94
N GLU A 95 -10.85 13.90 -12.48
CA GLU A 95 -11.76 14.27 -13.58
C GLU A 95 -11.42 13.43 -14.83
N LYS A 96 -12.47 12.88 -15.47
CA LYS A 96 -12.45 11.95 -16.61
C LYS A 96 -11.73 10.61 -16.37
N ASP A 97 -12.54 9.56 -16.29
CA ASP A 97 -12.27 8.16 -16.66
C ASP A 97 -11.12 7.37 -16.00
N MET A 98 -10.42 7.93 -15.01
CA MET A 98 -9.47 7.14 -14.20
C MET A 98 -9.83 7.11 -12.72
N TYR A 99 -10.23 5.92 -12.26
CA TYR A 99 -10.41 5.60 -10.84
C TYR A 99 -9.07 5.59 -10.11
N THR A 100 -8.57 6.77 -9.74
CA THR A 100 -7.41 6.87 -8.84
C THR A 100 -7.83 6.47 -7.44
N LYS A 101 -7.09 5.57 -6.79
CA LYS A 101 -7.41 5.15 -5.41
C LYS A 101 -6.90 6.19 -4.40
N LEU A 102 -7.71 6.52 -3.39
CA LEU A 102 -7.27 7.29 -2.22
C LEU A 102 -6.96 6.34 -1.06
N ASN A 103 -5.71 6.37 -0.63
CA ASN A 103 -5.18 5.55 0.44
C ASN A 103 -5.07 6.39 1.72
N GLY A 104 -6.01 6.21 2.65
CA GLY A 104 -5.94 6.81 3.98
C GLY A 104 -4.91 6.09 4.83
N VAL A 105 -3.83 6.79 5.20
CA VAL A 105 -2.69 6.22 5.93
C VAL A 105 -2.49 6.89 7.29
N ASP A 106 -1.92 6.13 8.23
CA ASP A 106 -1.59 6.59 9.56
C ASP A 106 -0.08 6.58 9.83
N ALA A 107 0.30 6.88 11.07
CA ALA A 107 1.69 6.89 11.50
C ALA A 107 2.36 5.51 11.42
N ALA A 108 1.61 4.40 11.53
CA ALA A 108 2.18 3.07 11.43
C ALA A 108 2.62 2.81 9.99
N PHE A 109 1.72 3.03 9.02
CA PHE A 109 2.04 2.88 7.60
C PHE A 109 3.23 3.75 7.21
N THR A 110 3.17 5.04 7.54
CA THR A 110 4.18 6.02 7.09
C THR A 110 5.51 5.89 7.81
N LYS A 111 5.61 5.17 8.93
CA LYS A 111 6.87 4.81 9.56
C LYS A 111 7.49 3.55 8.98
N SER A 112 6.66 2.61 8.49
CA SER A 112 7.13 1.30 8.03
C SER A 112 7.24 1.13 6.51
N THR A 113 6.54 1.96 5.73
CA THR A 113 6.51 1.81 4.27
C THR A 113 7.88 2.08 3.65
N ASN A 114 8.36 1.17 2.82
CA ASN A 114 9.59 1.29 2.04
C ASN A 114 9.31 1.62 0.57
N LEU A 115 8.13 2.15 0.26
CA LEU A 115 7.82 2.65 -1.09
C LEU A 115 8.77 3.81 -1.43
N PRO A 116 9.64 3.66 -2.44
CA PRO A 116 10.58 4.70 -2.82
C PRO A 116 9.85 5.85 -3.53
N LEU A 117 10.31 7.08 -3.30
CA LEU A 117 9.81 8.24 -4.04
C LEU A 117 10.70 8.46 -5.27
N ARG A 118 10.07 8.59 -6.44
CA ARG A 118 10.75 9.06 -7.66
C ARG A 118 11.16 10.52 -7.49
N GLU A 119 10.28 11.31 -6.92
CA GLU A 119 10.46 12.74 -6.71
C GLU A 119 9.91 13.13 -5.35
N ARG A 120 10.58 14.06 -4.67
CA ARG A 120 10.31 14.35 -3.26
C ARG A 120 10.68 15.79 -2.97
N ASP A 121 9.76 16.54 -2.37
CA ASP A 121 9.96 17.96 -2.04
C ASP A 121 11.24 18.15 -1.22
N SER A 122 12.13 19.03 -1.69
CA SER A 122 13.49 19.20 -1.15
C SER A 122 13.53 19.65 0.31
N ARG A 123 12.40 20.15 0.84
CA ARG A 123 12.25 20.51 2.26
C ARG A 123 12.30 19.31 3.19
N TYR A 124 12.00 18.10 2.69
CA TYR A 124 12.16 16.89 3.47
C TYR A 124 13.58 16.34 3.26
N VAL A 125 14.22 15.84 4.31
CA VAL A 125 15.61 15.34 4.24
C VAL A 125 15.70 13.90 3.74
N SER A 126 14.67 13.07 3.94
CA SER A 126 14.56 11.72 3.35
C SER A 126 13.15 11.40 2.85
N ASP A 127 12.99 10.34 2.04
CA ASP A 127 11.67 9.78 1.67
C ASP A 127 10.87 9.43 2.91
N ARG A 128 11.55 8.92 3.95
CA ARG A 128 10.91 8.59 5.20
C ARG A 128 10.23 9.80 5.84
N LYS A 129 10.88 10.97 5.80
CA LYS A 129 10.33 12.22 6.34
C LYS A 129 9.15 12.73 5.52
N ALA A 130 9.19 12.60 4.19
CA ALA A 130 8.06 12.95 3.33
C ALA A 130 6.84 12.05 3.60
N TRP A 131 7.05 10.74 3.73
CA TRP A 131 5.98 9.82 4.12
C TRP A 131 5.39 10.14 5.50
N GLN A 132 6.24 10.41 6.50
CA GLN A 132 5.77 10.79 7.84
C GLN A 132 4.90 12.05 7.79
N ALA A 133 5.25 13.03 6.94
CA ALA A 133 4.47 14.25 6.76
C ALA A 133 3.03 13.98 6.33
N VAL A 134 2.78 12.99 5.46
CA VAL A 134 1.41 12.60 5.06
C VAL A 134 0.53 12.18 6.25
N SER A 135 1.12 11.60 7.29
CA SER A 135 0.37 11.20 8.49
C SER A 135 0.17 12.32 9.50
N SER A 136 0.95 13.39 9.43
CA SER A 136 0.96 14.49 10.41
C SER A 136 0.36 15.80 9.89
N ASP A 137 0.45 16.04 8.58
CA ASP A 137 -0.03 17.25 7.92
C ASP A 137 -1.21 16.88 6.99
N PRO A 138 -2.44 17.34 7.30
CA PRO A 138 -3.60 17.04 6.47
C PRO A 138 -3.53 17.73 5.11
N ASP A 139 -2.72 18.76 4.91
CA ASP A 139 -2.76 19.58 3.69
C ASP A 139 -1.86 19.04 2.56
N VAL A 140 -1.19 17.91 2.80
CA VAL A 140 -0.21 17.32 1.89
C VAL A 140 -0.56 15.90 1.45
N VAL A 141 -0.04 15.50 0.29
CA VAL A 141 -0.22 14.15 -0.28
C VAL A 141 1.04 13.66 -0.98
N ILE A 142 1.13 12.34 -1.09
CA ILE A 142 2.00 11.66 -2.04
C ILE A 142 1.11 11.03 -3.10
N ILE A 143 1.48 11.11 -4.37
CA ILE A 143 0.76 10.51 -5.50
C ILE A 143 1.64 9.48 -6.19
N SER A 144 1.08 8.40 -6.70
CA SER A 144 1.86 7.42 -7.45
C SER A 144 2.17 7.93 -8.85
N GLU A 145 3.34 7.58 -9.37
CA GLU A 145 3.75 7.90 -10.74
C GLU A 145 2.73 7.44 -11.78
N ARG A 146 2.10 6.27 -11.57
CA ARG A 146 1.02 5.76 -12.44
C ARG A 146 -0.16 6.72 -12.51
N ASP A 147 -0.55 7.30 -11.38
CA ASP A 147 -1.74 8.17 -11.29
C ASP A 147 -1.47 9.61 -11.74
N ILE A 148 -0.21 9.94 -12.08
CA ILE A 148 0.14 11.22 -12.74
C ILE A 148 -0.01 11.09 -14.26
N GLY A 149 0.20 9.90 -14.82
CA GLY A 149 0.39 9.69 -16.26
C GLY A 149 -0.85 9.93 -17.14
N GLY A 150 -2.05 10.03 -16.56
CA GLY A 150 -3.28 10.26 -17.32
C GLY A 150 -3.94 11.62 -17.10
N SER A 151 -3.31 12.57 -16.39
CA SER A 151 -3.83 13.94 -16.32
C SER A 151 -3.26 14.81 -17.46
N GLU A 152 -4.13 15.56 -18.13
CA GLU A 152 -3.72 16.56 -19.14
C GLU A 152 -2.77 17.61 -18.55
N GLU A 153 -2.93 17.93 -17.26
CA GLU A 153 -1.99 18.71 -16.48
C GLU A 153 -0.86 17.83 -15.94
N LYS A 154 0.40 18.19 -16.21
CA LYS A 154 1.55 17.53 -15.58
C LYS A 154 1.57 17.86 -14.08
N ILE A 155 1.03 16.96 -13.25
CA ILE A 155 1.13 17.06 -11.78
C ILE A 155 2.62 17.02 -11.40
N LYS A 156 3.07 18.03 -10.65
CA LYS A 156 4.46 18.17 -10.17
C LYS A 156 4.46 18.37 -8.65
N LEU A 157 5.65 18.31 -8.05
CA LEU A 157 5.83 18.74 -6.66
C LEU A 157 5.33 20.17 -6.47
N GLY A 158 4.60 20.40 -5.38
CA GLY A 158 4.00 21.69 -5.05
C GLY A 158 2.63 21.96 -5.68
N SER A 159 2.24 21.21 -6.72
CA SER A 159 0.89 21.30 -7.31
C SER A 159 -0.18 20.97 -6.25
N ARG A 160 -1.35 21.61 -6.34
CA ARG A 160 -2.52 21.26 -5.52
C ARG A 160 -3.45 20.36 -6.32
N VAL A 161 -3.54 19.09 -5.94
CA VAL A 161 -4.39 18.10 -6.59
C VAL A 161 -5.73 17.99 -5.88
N LYS A 162 -6.81 17.88 -6.66
CA LYS A 162 -8.16 17.63 -6.14
C LYS A 162 -8.23 16.17 -5.68
N VAL A 163 -8.55 15.95 -4.40
CA VAL A 163 -8.72 14.60 -3.83
C VAL A 163 -10.19 14.29 -3.53
N ALA A 164 -11.03 15.32 -3.40
CA ALA A 164 -12.47 15.20 -3.23
C ALA A 164 -13.16 16.51 -3.67
N PRO A 165 -14.51 16.58 -3.72
CA PRO A 165 -15.21 17.81 -4.09
C PRO A 165 -14.82 18.94 -3.12
N GLY A 166 -14.31 20.06 -3.67
CA GLY A 166 -13.87 21.21 -2.88
C GLY A 166 -12.57 21.00 -2.07
N VAL A 167 -11.94 19.82 -2.12
CA VAL A 167 -10.72 19.53 -1.33
C VAL A 167 -9.53 19.35 -2.24
N LYS A 168 -8.58 20.28 -2.14
CA LYS A 168 -7.28 20.23 -2.83
C LYS A 168 -6.14 20.13 -1.84
N LYS A 169 -5.18 19.23 -2.07
CA LYS A 169 -4.01 19.02 -1.21
C LYS A 169 -2.71 19.19 -2.00
N LYS A 170 -1.64 19.62 -1.33
CA LYS A 170 -0.32 19.87 -1.94
C LYS A 170 0.46 18.57 -2.15
N VAL A 171 0.94 18.32 -3.36
CA VAL A 171 1.81 17.18 -3.66
C VAL A 171 3.21 17.44 -3.09
N ILE A 172 3.66 16.57 -2.19
CA ILE A 172 5.01 16.64 -1.57
C ILE A 172 5.93 15.50 -2.01
N GLY A 173 5.39 14.51 -2.72
CA GLY A 173 6.16 13.40 -3.24
C GLY A 173 5.42 12.66 -4.35
N ILE A 174 6.20 12.05 -5.22
CA ILE A 174 5.74 11.17 -6.30
C ILE A 174 6.31 9.79 -6.00
N ALA A 175 5.46 8.86 -5.57
CA ALA A 175 5.85 7.49 -5.29
C ALA A 175 6.18 6.77 -6.61
N LYS A 176 7.34 6.12 -6.65
CA LYS A 176 7.77 5.35 -7.83
C LYS A 176 6.81 4.19 -8.04
N TYR A 177 6.33 4.04 -9.27
CA TYR A 177 5.51 2.91 -9.66
C TYR A 177 6.36 1.93 -10.47
N ARG A 178 6.18 0.63 -10.25
CA ARG A 178 6.77 -0.41 -11.08
C ARG A 178 5.65 -1.27 -11.65
N THR A 179 5.73 -1.62 -12.92
CA THR A 179 4.68 -2.38 -13.61
C THR A 179 4.45 -3.76 -13.00
N GLU A 180 5.50 -4.35 -12.42
CA GLU A 180 5.46 -5.59 -11.65
C GLU A 180 4.62 -5.47 -10.37
N ASN A 181 4.28 -4.24 -9.95
CA ASN A 181 3.50 -3.97 -8.75
C ASN A 181 2.00 -3.83 -9.04
N TYR A 182 1.54 -4.02 -10.28
CA TYR A 182 0.14 -3.77 -10.68
C TYR A 182 -0.89 -4.56 -9.85
N GLU A 183 -0.53 -5.77 -9.41
CA GLU A 183 -1.40 -6.64 -8.62
C GLU A 183 -1.48 -6.22 -7.14
N TYR A 184 -0.60 -5.33 -6.67
CA TYR A 184 -0.55 -4.91 -5.29
C TYR A 184 -1.34 -3.62 -5.09
N TYR A 185 -2.48 -3.73 -4.41
CA TYR A 185 -3.39 -2.60 -4.14
C TYR A 185 -2.74 -1.43 -3.38
N THR A 186 -1.61 -1.66 -2.72
CA THR A 186 -0.83 -0.65 -2.00
C THR A 186 0.19 0.08 -2.87
N ALA A 187 0.38 -0.33 -4.12
CA ALA A 187 1.46 0.18 -4.97
C ALA A 187 1.08 1.43 -5.78
N SER A 188 -0.21 1.76 -5.88
CA SER A 188 -0.69 2.96 -6.57
C SER A 188 -1.81 3.67 -5.80
N GLY A 189 -2.07 4.92 -6.18
CA GLY A 189 -3.06 5.81 -5.62
C GLY A 189 -2.46 7.14 -5.13
N ILE A 190 -3.29 7.89 -4.42
CA ILE A 190 -2.92 9.09 -3.66
C ILE A 190 -2.98 8.75 -2.17
N TRP A 191 -1.89 8.92 -1.46
CA TRP A 191 -1.82 8.71 -0.02
C TRP A 191 -2.12 10.02 0.71
N ILE A 192 -3.12 9.96 1.59
CA ILE A 192 -3.63 11.08 2.38
C ILE A 192 -3.68 10.70 3.85
N GLN A 193 -3.76 11.69 4.75
CA GLN A 193 -3.97 11.41 6.16
C GLN A 193 -5.29 10.65 6.38
N LYS A 194 -5.26 9.56 7.17
CA LYS A 194 -6.44 8.72 7.43
C LYS A 194 -7.64 9.49 8.01
N LYS A 195 -7.39 10.51 8.82
CA LYS A 195 -8.44 11.35 9.43
C LYS A 195 -9.21 12.17 8.40
N ASP A 196 -8.52 12.71 7.39
CA ASP A 196 -9.17 13.47 6.31
C ASP A 196 -10.18 12.62 5.56
N LYS A 197 -9.89 11.33 5.40
CA LYS A 197 -10.77 10.42 4.67
C LYS A 197 -12.14 10.23 5.33
N GLN A 198 -12.22 10.19 6.67
CA GLN A 198 -13.50 10.02 7.37
C GLN A 198 -14.45 11.19 7.06
N GLY A 199 -13.93 12.42 7.07
CA GLY A 199 -14.69 13.60 6.65
C GLY A 199 -14.97 13.68 5.14
N LEU A 200 -14.28 12.88 4.31
CA LEU A 200 -14.53 12.80 2.86
C LEU A 200 -15.60 11.76 2.50
N SER A 201 -15.71 10.66 3.24
CA SER A 201 -16.78 9.67 3.04
C SER A 201 -18.15 10.23 3.42
N GLU A 202 -18.23 11.01 4.50
CA GLU A 202 -19.48 11.62 4.98
C GLU A 202 -20.03 12.69 4.03
N LYS A 203 -19.18 13.35 3.23
CA LYS A 203 -19.59 14.37 2.26
C LYS A 203 -20.10 13.80 0.93
N ARG A 204 -20.04 12.48 0.75
CA ARG A 204 -20.50 11.79 -0.47
C ARG A 204 -21.86 11.08 -0.29
N SER A 205 -22.30 10.92 0.96
CA SER A 205 -23.64 10.43 1.34
C SER A 205 -24.62 11.58 1.44
#